data_AF-A0A397F1H5-F1
#
_entry.id   AF-A0A397F1H5-F1
#
_cell.length_a   1.000
_cell.length_b   1.000
_cell.length_c   1.000
_cell.angle_alpha   90.00
_cell.angle_beta   90.00
_cell.angle_gamma   90.00
#
_symmetry.space_group_name_H-M   'P 1'
#
loop_
_entity.id
_entity.type
_entity.pdbx_description
1 polymer ?
#
loop_
_entity_poly.entity_id
_entity_poly.type
_entity_poly.pdbx_seq_one_letter_code
_entity_poly.pdbx_strand_id
1 'polypeptide(L)'
;AFTCVAVCVTFDDVLAVLSDDPQGYAMPCSNRTFWQPILDANGKAVAAARADGRKHMNHTFPLWRDDAYLLYSLNGDRAAGETMMAKRHEFARDLLLAECYDMNGEFLSKLEDSLVSYATQRTWVLAAHDPKLDVFYGRSVFIDLNAALVSSFFGSALYMLGDALSLETTTAIRDALDARTVGPQLDRLVGSAIPFWWQLDASNWNAVCFNGMTSAILTAVDDKQVRAAALVAIIDQSQAYLGSFFDDGYGAEGVGYYNYGFEEFAELREKVCDATQGTVDLFDNANVGTIAHLSQLLVMRNQNVASFGDAHAGLRFSYPLTQYSLYAYGDSKMVAAPNTRSVPGKLMSLLLPVTMKRSCPELYFDSRGSVQLRHVFEQSKIAVFRGTDASLFDMTFKVAGNGGHSHNDMGSYSIAFNNTIVLGDAGGPLYYDAQSFGTKRYKSPLINSYGHPVPVVANKNQSEAAAVQKKHKFTLATTFSALEDTATTDLAAAYAEPALKRLQRKVTFSRSGLGHISIDDTVEMQPGASVNFETVFTPLGAWTSTGANSGLVRMKSGDTVLVCIDASAPFSVQSQVLSSYNVTWTRVGVKVASAKQTEHIKVKVLPGSATCALRTDEQLS
;
A
#
# COMPACT_ATOMS: atom_id res chain seq x y z
N ALA A 1 -18.29 21.68 -13.08
CA ALA A 1 -19.34 20.77 -13.56
C ALA A 1 -18.85 19.37 -13.27
N PHE A 2 -19.25 18.81 -12.14
CA PHE A 2 -18.89 17.44 -11.77
C PHE A 2 -19.79 16.51 -12.57
N THR A 3 -19.24 15.91 -13.63
CA THR A 3 -19.85 14.75 -14.26
C THR A 3 -19.81 13.61 -13.24
N CYS A 4 -20.98 13.11 -12.84
CA CYS A 4 -21.15 11.88 -12.06
C CYS A 4 -20.38 10.76 -12.78
N VAL A 5 -19.22 10.36 -12.25
CA VAL A 5 -18.44 9.23 -12.77
C VAL A 5 -18.70 8.06 -11.82
N ALA A 6 -19.55 7.15 -12.28
CA ALA A 6 -19.96 5.88 -11.66
C ALA A 6 -21.01 5.96 -10.53
N VAL A 7 -22.05 5.14 -10.72
CA VAL A 7 -23.27 4.92 -9.91
C VAL A 7 -23.97 6.20 -9.43
N CYS A 8 -24.73 6.83 -10.32
CA CYS A 8 -25.69 7.88 -9.92
C CYS A 8 -26.87 7.22 -9.16
N VAL A 9 -26.63 6.84 -7.89
CA VAL A 9 -27.64 6.36 -6.97
C VAL A 9 -28.34 7.55 -6.31
N THR A 10 -29.67 7.52 -6.25
CA THR A 10 -30.45 8.57 -5.61
C THR A 10 -30.69 8.26 -4.13
N PHE A 11 -31.08 9.28 -3.38
CA PHE A 11 -31.56 9.10 -2.00
C PHE A 11 -32.72 8.10 -1.92
N ASP A 12 -33.67 8.18 -2.86
CA ASP A 12 -34.84 7.30 -2.87
C ASP A 12 -34.46 5.84 -3.16
N ASP A 13 -33.46 5.60 -4.02
CA ASP A 13 -32.95 4.26 -4.30
C ASP A 13 -32.37 3.61 -3.04
N VAL A 14 -31.51 4.34 -2.30
CA VAL A 14 -30.92 3.84 -1.05
C VAL A 14 -32.00 3.69 0.03
N LEU A 15 -32.88 4.67 0.18
CA LEU A 15 -33.94 4.66 1.19
C LEU A 15 -34.89 3.46 1.00
N ALA A 16 -35.18 3.08 -0.25
CA ALA A 16 -36.08 1.97 -0.55
C ALA A 16 -35.54 0.61 -0.10
N VAL A 17 -34.22 0.40 -0.16
CA VAL A 17 -33.57 -0.90 0.12
C VAL A 17 -32.94 -1.00 1.51
N LEU A 18 -32.71 0.13 2.16
CA LEU A 18 -32.12 0.17 3.50
C LEU A 18 -33.11 -0.37 4.54
N SER A 19 -32.59 -1.05 5.56
CA SER A 19 -33.39 -1.50 6.72
C SER A 19 -33.91 -0.32 7.54
N ASP A 20 -35.07 -0.52 8.17
CA ASP A 20 -35.70 0.48 9.04
C ASP A 20 -34.92 0.69 10.34
N ASP A 21 -34.38 -0.39 10.90
CA ASP A 21 -33.54 -0.37 12.09
C ASP A 21 -32.04 -0.31 11.75
N PRO A 22 -31.18 0.18 12.65
CA PRO A 22 -29.73 0.08 12.51
C PRO A 22 -29.27 -1.36 12.24
N GLN A 23 -28.31 -1.52 11.34
CA GLN A 23 -27.79 -2.82 10.92
C GLN A 23 -26.28 -2.79 10.68
N GLY A 24 -25.60 -3.86 11.09
CA GLY A 24 -24.20 -4.14 10.78
C GLY A 24 -24.03 -5.35 9.86
N TYR A 25 -22.78 -5.66 9.50
CA TYR A 25 -22.45 -6.70 8.50
C TYR A 25 -22.77 -8.15 8.92
N ALA A 26 -22.99 -8.42 10.21
CA ALA A 26 -23.30 -9.76 10.73
C ALA A 26 -24.47 -9.69 11.71
N MET A 27 -25.28 -10.75 11.84
CA MET A 27 -26.44 -10.73 12.74
C MET A 27 -26.05 -10.52 14.22
N PRO A 28 -26.97 -10.01 15.08
CA PRO A 28 -26.74 -9.95 16.52
C PRO A 28 -26.27 -11.29 17.09
N CYS A 29 -25.34 -11.25 18.05
CA CYS A 29 -24.66 -12.44 18.57
C CYS A 29 -25.62 -13.43 19.22
N SER A 30 -26.75 -12.94 19.75
CA SER A 30 -27.85 -13.75 20.29
C SER A 30 -28.51 -14.66 19.24
N ASN A 31 -28.37 -14.36 17.94
CA ASN A 31 -28.86 -15.20 16.85
C ASN A 31 -27.96 -16.43 16.63
N ARG A 32 -28.11 -17.43 17.50
CA ARG A 32 -27.29 -18.66 17.46
C ARG A 32 -27.53 -19.50 16.20
N THR A 33 -28.70 -19.41 15.57
CA THR A 33 -28.97 -20.10 14.30
C THR A 33 -28.09 -19.55 13.17
N PHE A 34 -27.85 -18.24 13.14
CA PHE A 34 -26.89 -17.63 12.23
C PHE A 34 -25.46 -18.01 12.61
N TRP A 35 -25.06 -17.81 13.88
CA TRP A 35 -23.66 -17.91 14.30
C TRP A 35 -23.13 -19.35 14.38
N GLN A 36 -23.90 -20.33 14.82
CA GLN A 36 -23.37 -21.66 15.14
C GLN A 36 -22.66 -22.34 13.95
N PRO A 37 -23.23 -22.38 12.73
CA PRO A 37 -22.55 -22.99 11.58
C PRO A 37 -21.23 -22.28 11.22
N ILE A 38 -21.16 -20.96 11.37
CA ILE A 38 -19.96 -20.16 11.09
C ILE A 38 -18.87 -20.48 12.12
N LEU A 39 -19.25 -20.56 13.40
CA LEU A 39 -18.31 -20.87 14.48
C LEU A 39 -17.75 -22.29 14.35
N ASP A 40 -18.60 -23.26 14.01
CA ASP A 40 -18.21 -24.65 13.81
C ASP A 40 -17.22 -24.79 12.64
N ALA A 41 -17.45 -24.06 11.54
CA ALA A 41 -16.54 -24.02 10.39
C ALA A 41 -15.18 -23.34 10.69
N ASN A 42 -15.10 -22.51 11.74
CA ASN A 42 -13.94 -21.69 12.07
C ASN A 42 -13.30 -22.03 13.43
N GLY A 43 -13.39 -23.28 13.88
CA GLY A 43 -13.03 -23.70 15.23
C GLY A 43 -11.66 -23.22 15.75
N LYS A 44 -10.61 -23.14 14.89
CA LYS A 44 -9.30 -22.59 15.29
C LYS A 44 -9.35 -21.10 15.64
N ALA A 45 -9.98 -20.28 14.80
CA ALA A 45 -10.09 -18.84 15.02
C ALA A 45 -10.98 -18.55 16.23
N VAL A 46 -12.08 -19.30 16.37
CA VAL A 46 -12.99 -19.20 17.52
C VAL A 46 -12.29 -19.58 18.83
N ALA A 47 -11.52 -20.67 18.84
CA ALA A 47 -10.75 -21.07 20.02
C ALA A 47 -9.70 -20.02 20.42
N ALA A 48 -9.03 -19.41 19.44
CA ALA A 48 -8.07 -18.33 19.68
C ALA A 48 -8.75 -17.11 20.31
N ALA A 49 -9.85 -16.62 19.73
CA ALA A 49 -10.60 -15.47 20.28
C ALA A 49 -11.08 -15.73 21.71
N ARG A 50 -11.60 -16.93 22.01
CA ARG A 50 -11.99 -17.34 23.38
C ARG A 50 -10.80 -17.35 24.34
N ALA A 51 -9.64 -17.82 23.89
CA ALA A 51 -8.42 -17.84 24.70
C ALA A 51 -7.92 -16.42 25.00
N ASP A 52 -7.96 -15.53 24.01
CA ASP A 52 -7.61 -14.12 24.18
C ASP A 52 -8.57 -13.42 25.15
N GLY A 53 -9.89 -13.63 25.02
CA GLY A 53 -10.88 -13.13 25.98
C GLY A 53 -10.61 -13.59 27.42
N ARG A 54 -10.39 -14.89 27.63
CA ARG A 54 -10.06 -15.45 28.97
C ARG A 54 -8.74 -14.93 29.53
N LYS A 55 -7.76 -14.64 28.68
CA LYS A 55 -6.52 -13.99 29.11
C LYS A 55 -6.83 -12.60 29.67
N HIS A 56 -7.63 -11.80 28.97
CA HIS A 56 -8.00 -10.45 29.42
C HIS A 56 -8.83 -10.42 30.72
N MET A 57 -9.58 -11.49 31.03
CA MET A 57 -10.27 -11.60 32.32
C MET A 57 -9.31 -11.52 33.53
N ASN A 58 -8.06 -11.96 33.36
CA ASN A 58 -7.03 -11.92 34.41
C ASN A 58 -6.17 -10.64 34.38
N HIS A 59 -6.47 -9.69 33.51
CA HIS A 59 -5.71 -8.45 33.35
C HIS A 59 -6.61 -7.23 33.56
N THR A 60 -6.02 -6.11 33.99
CA THR A 60 -6.71 -4.82 34.00
C THR A 60 -6.71 -4.23 32.59
N PHE A 61 -7.78 -3.51 32.26
CA PHE A 61 -7.82 -2.74 31.01
C PHE A 61 -6.59 -1.80 30.94
N PRO A 62 -5.80 -1.78 29.85
CA PRO A 62 -4.54 -1.03 29.80
C PRO A 62 -4.79 0.46 30.03
N LEU A 63 -4.05 1.11 30.93
CA LEU A 63 -4.26 2.52 31.26
C LEU A 63 -3.93 3.47 30.10
N TRP A 64 -4.67 4.58 30.00
CA TRP A 64 -4.27 5.73 29.19
C TRP A 64 -3.11 6.48 29.85
N ARG A 65 -2.17 6.96 29.03
CA ARG A 65 -0.91 7.60 29.42
C ARG A 65 -0.68 8.83 28.55
N ASP A 66 -0.97 10.01 29.09
CA ASP A 66 -0.76 11.30 28.42
C ASP A 66 0.71 11.47 28.01
N ASP A 67 1.65 11.05 28.85
CA ASP A 67 3.09 11.10 28.57
C ASP A 67 3.48 10.28 27.34
N ALA A 68 2.90 9.09 27.16
CA ALA A 68 3.15 8.26 25.97
C ALA A 68 2.59 8.90 24.69
N TYR A 69 1.41 9.53 24.77
CA TYR A 69 0.80 10.22 23.64
C TYR A 69 1.57 11.48 23.25
N LEU A 70 1.98 12.29 24.23
CA LEU A 70 2.63 13.58 24.02
C LEU A 70 4.11 13.47 23.57
N LEU A 71 4.70 12.27 23.59
CA LEU A 71 6.05 12.05 23.06
C LEU A 71 6.20 12.51 21.61
N TYR A 72 5.17 12.35 20.78
CA TYR A 72 5.23 12.81 19.39
C TYR A 72 5.43 14.32 19.29
N SER A 73 4.68 15.10 20.07
CA SER A 73 4.83 16.56 20.12
C SER A 73 6.15 16.98 20.76
N LEU A 74 6.71 16.17 21.66
CA LEU A 74 7.95 16.47 22.36
C LEU A 74 9.20 16.21 21.51
N ASN A 75 9.28 15.06 20.85
CA ASN A 75 10.48 14.60 20.15
C ASN A 75 10.21 13.84 18.83
N GLY A 76 8.96 13.71 18.41
CA GLY A 76 8.57 13.01 17.17
C GLY A 76 8.37 11.50 17.33
N ASP A 77 8.51 10.92 18.53
CA ASP A 77 8.20 9.50 18.77
C ASP A 77 6.69 9.28 18.79
N ARG A 78 6.19 8.54 17.79
CA ARG A 78 4.78 8.13 17.69
C ARG A 78 4.51 6.72 18.24
N ALA A 79 5.54 5.89 18.39
CA ALA A 79 5.40 4.46 18.63
C ALA A 79 4.81 4.15 20.00
N ALA A 80 5.21 4.90 21.04
CA ALA A 80 4.72 4.71 22.40
C ALA A 80 3.20 4.96 22.51
N GLY A 81 2.73 6.10 22.00
CA GLY A 81 1.31 6.46 22.00
C GLY A 81 0.45 5.49 21.17
N GLU A 82 0.90 5.14 19.98
CA GLU A 82 0.19 4.18 19.11
C GLU A 82 0.10 2.78 19.72
N THR A 83 1.19 2.30 20.34
CA THR A 83 1.19 1.01 21.03
C THR A 83 0.20 0.98 22.19
N MET A 84 0.11 2.07 22.95
CA MET A 84 -0.87 2.20 24.03
C MET A 84 -2.31 2.14 23.48
N MET A 85 -2.61 2.92 22.44
CA MET A 85 -3.94 2.96 21.84
C MET A 85 -4.33 1.60 21.24
N ALA A 86 -3.41 0.95 20.52
CA ALA A 86 -3.62 -0.37 19.95
C ALA A 86 -3.95 -1.43 21.01
N LYS A 87 -3.20 -1.46 22.13
CA LYS A 87 -3.46 -2.42 23.22
C LYS A 87 -4.82 -2.22 23.88
N ARG A 88 -5.29 -0.97 24.01
CA ARG A 88 -6.64 -0.68 24.53
C ARG A 88 -7.72 -1.18 23.57
N HIS A 89 -7.55 -0.94 22.27
CA HIS A 89 -8.46 -1.46 21.25
C HIS A 89 -8.50 -3.00 21.24
N GLU A 90 -7.34 -3.66 21.22
CA GLU A 90 -7.21 -5.12 21.20
C GLU A 90 -7.89 -5.75 22.41
N PHE A 91 -7.69 -5.20 23.61
CA PHE A 91 -8.32 -5.71 24.83
C PHE A 91 -9.86 -5.72 24.73
N ALA A 92 -10.45 -4.60 24.32
CA ALA A 92 -11.91 -4.50 24.19
C ALA A 92 -12.45 -5.36 23.03
N ARG A 93 -11.73 -5.41 21.90
CA ARG A 93 -12.09 -6.24 20.74
C ARG A 93 -12.10 -7.73 21.08
N ASP A 94 -11.06 -8.21 21.76
CA ASP A 94 -10.92 -9.63 22.06
C ASP A 94 -12.03 -10.10 23.03
N LEU A 95 -12.39 -9.27 24.02
CA LEU A 95 -13.53 -9.52 24.89
C LEU A 95 -14.86 -9.50 24.13
N LEU A 96 -15.07 -8.54 23.21
CA LEU A 96 -16.28 -8.49 22.37
C LEU A 96 -16.43 -9.75 21.53
N LEU A 97 -15.36 -10.20 20.86
CA LEU A 97 -15.40 -11.40 20.02
C LEU A 97 -15.62 -12.66 20.86
N ALA A 98 -14.97 -12.78 22.02
CA ALA A 98 -15.17 -13.90 22.93
C ALA A 98 -16.62 -13.97 23.45
N GLU A 99 -17.17 -12.83 23.90
CA GLU A 99 -18.57 -12.74 24.31
C GLU A 99 -19.51 -13.10 23.16
N CYS A 100 -19.30 -12.55 21.97
CA CYS A 100 -20.17 -12.86 20.82
C CYS A 100 -20.17 -14.35 20.44
N TYR A 101 -19.03 -15.02 20.57
CA TYR A 101 -18.93 -16.43 20.18
C TYR A 101 -19.58 -17.37 21.19
N ASP A 102 -19.58 -17.01 22.47
CA ASP A 102 -20.15 -17.84 23.55
C ASP A 102 -21.58 -17.42 23.94
N MET A 103 -21.85 -16.12 23.96
CA MET A 103 -23.12 -15.48 24.34
C MET A 103 -23.73 -16.06 25.61
N ASN A 104 -22.89 -16.18 26.64
CA ASN A 104 -23.23 -16.74 27.94
C ASN A 104 -22.99 -15.75 29.10
N GLY A 105 -22.52 -14.53 28.82
CA GLY A 105 -22.25 -13.48 29.80
C GLY A 105 -20.90 -13.57 30.52
N GLU A 106 -20.03 -14.54 30.19
CA GLU A 106 -18.73 -14.72 30.86
C GLU A 106 -17.83 -13.48 30.80
N PHE A 107 -17.83 -12.77 29.67
CA PHE A 107 -16.92 -11.64 29.42
C PHE A 107 -17.61 -10.29 29.56
N LEU A 108 -18.96 -10.27 29.59
CA LEU A 108 -19.79 -9.08 29.47
C LEU A 108 -19.42 -7.97 30.47
N SER A 109 -19.38 -8.26 31.78
CA SER A 109 -19.07 -7.23 32.78
C SER A 109 -17.69 -6.59 32.57
N LYS A 110 -16.67 -7.39 32.23
CA LYS A 110 -15.31 -6.89 31.95
C LYS A 110 -15.25 -6.07 30.66
N LEU A 111 -16.02 -6.51 29.67
CA LEU A 111 -16.16 -5.81 28.40
C LEU A 111 -16.80 -4.44 28.61
N GLU A 112 -17.92 -4.36 29.34
CA GLU A 112 -18.61 -3.10 29.62
C GLU A 112 -17.72 -2.06 30.31
N ASP A 113 -17.02 -2.44 31.39
CA ASP A 113 -16.04 -1.57 32.06
C ASP A 113 -14.99 -1.04 31.08
N SER A 114 -14.51 -1.92 30.19
CA SER A 114 -13.50 -1.58 29.18
C SER A 114 -14.08 -0.66 28.10
N LEU A 115 -15.31 -0.89 27.65
CA LEU A 115 -15.99 -0.09 26.64
C LEU A 115 -16.23 1.34 27.14
N VAL A 116 -16.72 1.52 28.37
CA VAL A 116 -16.93 2.86 28.96
C VAL A 116 -15.60 3.60 29.08
N SER A 117 -14.55 2.95 29.62
CA SER A 117 -13.22 3.57 29.71
C SER A 117 -12.63 3.88 28.34
N TYR A 118 -12.89 3.04 27.33
CA TYR A 118 -12.38 3.24 25.98
C TYR A 118 -13.08 4.39 25.27
N ALA A 119 -14.41 4.46 25.38
CA ALA A 119 -15.23 5.51 24.77
C ALA A 119 -14.88 6.90 25.34
N THR A 120 -14.57 6.96 26.63
CA THR A 120 -14.29 8.21 27.36
C THR A 120 -12.80 8.58 27.41
N GLN A 121 -11.91 7.83 26.75
CA GLN A 121 -10.48 8.18 26.72
C GLN A 121 -10.23 9.56 26.08
N ARG A 122 -9.06 10.16 26.32
CA ARG A 122 -8.75 11.55 25.91
C ARG A 122 -9.08 11.83 24.44
N THR A 123 -8.56 11.01 23.53
CA THR A 123 -8.80 11.14 22.10
C THR A 123 -8.75 9.78 21.41
N TRP A 124 -9.39 9.68 20.24
CA TRP A 124 -9.25 8.54 19.33
C TRP A 124 -8.32 8.84 18.14
N VAL A 125 -7.87 10.10 18.00
CA VAL A 125 -6.95 10.53 16.95
C VAL A 125 -5.51 10.20 17.34
N LEU A 126 -4.70 9.75 16.38
CA LEU A 126 -3.28 9.51 16.61
C LEU A 126 -2.53 10.82 16.82
N ALA A 127 -1.53 10.83 17.71
CA ALA A 127 -0.74 12.02 17.99
C ALA A 127 -0.08 12.63 16.73
N ALA A 128 0.33 11.77 15.78
CA ALA A 128 0.89 12.18 14.50
C ALA A 128 -0.09 13.00 13.63
N HIS A 129 -1.38 12.84 13.85
CA HIS A 129 -2.47 13.47 13.10
C HIS A 129 -3.11 14.65 13.86
N ASP A 130 -2.64 14.93 15.08
CA ASP A 130 -3.04 16.08 15.89
C ASP A 130 -1.81 16.90 16.32
N PRO A 131 -1.02 17.45 15.37
CA PRO A 131 0.25 18.11 15.68
C PRO A 131 0.08 19.36 16.57
N LYS A 132 -1.11 19.95 16.61
CA LYS A 132 -1.45 21.10 17.46
C LYS A 132 -2.06 20.71 18.80
N LEU A 133 -2.34 19.42 19.02
CA LEU A 133 -3.06 18.90 20.18
C LEU A 133 -4.47 19.50 20.32
N ASP A 134 -5.10 19.87 19.21
CA ASP A 134 -6.43 20.49 19.25
C ASP A 134 -7.49 19.45 19.64
N VAL A 135 -7.41 18.23 19.12
CA VAL A 135 -8.34 17.15 19.47
C VAL A 135 -8.05 16.64 20.88
N PHE A 136 -6.77 16.43 21.22
CA PHE A 136 -6.33 15.96 22.53
C PHE A 136 -6.83 16.86 23.69
N TYR A 137 -6.82 18.18 23.50
CA TYR A 137 -7.33 19.14 24.49
C TYR A 137 -8.81 19.52 24.29
N GLY A 138 -9.53 18.87 23.37
CA GLY A 138 -10.96 19.12 23.14
C GLY A 138 -11.28 20.48 22.52
N ARG A 139 -10.32 21.08 21.79
CA ARG A 139 -10.49 22.35 21.07
C ARG A 139 -11.09 22.17 19.67
N SER A 140 -11.01 20.97 19.11
CA SER A 140 -11.61 20.63 17.81
C SER A 140 -11.99 19.15 17.73
N VAL A 141 -12.74 18.81 16.67
CA VAL A 141 -13.06 17.42 16.29
C VAL A 141 -12.35 17.08 14.99
N PHE A 142 -11.82 15.86 14.90
CA PHE A 142 -11.21 15.33 13.70
C PHE A 142 -11.37 13.81 13.67
N ILE A 143 -11.59 13.28 12.48
CA ILE A 143 -11.67 11.84 12.25
C ILE A 143 -10.45 11.45 11.43
N ASP A 144 -9.51 10.75 12.06
CA ASP A 144 -8.40 10.12 11.37
C ASP A 144 -8.64 8.62 11.22
N LEU A 145 -7.66 7.92 10.63
CA LEU A 145 -7.68 6.48 10.39
C LEU A 145 -8.01 5.69 11.67
N ASN A 146 -7.46 6.09 12.83
CA ASN A 146 -7.69 5.39 14.08
C ASN A 146 -9.08 5.71 14.66
N ALA A 147 -9.50 6.97 14.64
CA ALA A 147 -10.83 7.37 15.09
C ALA A 147 -11.95 6.69 14.28
N ALA A 148 -11.76 6.50 12.97
CA ALA A 148 -12.68 5.74 12.13
C ALA A 148 -12.73 4.24 12.52
N LEU A 149 -11.57 3.62 12.78
CA LEU A 149 -11.49 2.24 13.28
C LEU A 149 -12.19 2.08 14.64
N VAL A 150 -11.95 3.01 15.57
CA VAL A 150 -12.59 3.02 16.89
C VAL A 150 -14.11 3.19 16.74
N SER A 151 -14.56 4.07 15.85
CA SER A 151 -15.99 4.29 15.60
C SER A 151 -16.67 3.05 15.03
N SER A 152 -16.02 2.38 14.07
CA SER A 152 -16.47 1.11 13.51
C SER A 152 -16.62 0.03 14.58
N PHE A 153 -15.65 -0.07 15.49
CA PHE A 153 -15.68 -0.99 16.62
C PHE A 153 -16.86 -0.73 17.56
N PHE A 154 -17.06 0.53 17.98
CA PHE A 154 -18.14 0.88 18.88
C PHE A 154 -19.53 0.68 18.28
N GLY A 155 -19.73 1.08 17.03
CA GLY A 155 -20.98 0.80 16.31
C GLY A 155 -21.24 -0.71 16.20
N SER A 156 -20.21 -1.49 15.88
CA SER A 156 -20.32 -2.95 15.85
C SER A 156 -20.68 -3.54 17.22
N ALA A 157 -20.08 -3.06 18.31
CA ALA A 157 -20.40 -3.53 19.66
C ALA A 157 -21.85 -3.25 20.05
N LEU A 158 -22.34 -2.02 19.79
CA LEU A 158 -23.74 -1.64 20.01
C LEU A 158 -24.70 -2.57 19.28
N TYR A 159 -24.45 -2.82 17.99
CA TYR A 159 -25.34 -3.65 17.17
C TYR A 159 -25.25 -5.14 17.52
N MET A 160 -24.04 -5.68 17.70
CA MET A 160 -23.81 -7.11 17.88
C MET A 160 -24.32 -7.62 19.22
N LEU A 161 -24.16 -6.83 20.30
CA LEU A 161 -24.60 -7.22 21.64
C LEU A 161 -26.01 -6.71 21.98
N GLY A 162 -26.46 -5.62 21.37
CA GLY A 162 -27.81 -5.08 21.56
C GLY A 162 -28.19 -4.96 23.04
N ASP A 163 -29.33 -5.55 23.41
CA ASP A 163 -29.88 -5.52 24.77
C ASP A 163 -29.03 -6.24 25.83
N ALA A 164 -27.97 -6.95 25.44
CA ALA A 164 -27.03 -7.51 26.40
C ALA A 164 -26.15 -6.42 27.06
N LEU A 165 -25.97 -5.26 26.41
CA LEU A 165 -25.27 -4.14 27.01
C LEU A 165 -26.19 -3.35 27.95
N SER A 166 -25.64 -2.90 29.07
CA SER A 166 -26.32 -2.00 30.00
C SER A 166 -26.62 -0.65 29.37
N LEU A 167 -27.64 0.02 29.92
CA LEU A 167 -27.98 1.39 29.52
C LEU A 167 -26.81 2.36 29.73
N GLU A 168 -26.04 2.21 30.80
CA GLU A 168 -24.86 3.04 31.07
C GLU A 168 -23.81 2.91 29.95
N THR A 169 -23.48 1.68 29.58
CA THR A 169 -22.51 1.41 28.52
C THR A 169 -23.00 1.90 27.15
N THR A 170 -24.27 1.61 26.80
CA THR A 170 -24.83 2.04 25.52
C THR A 170 -24.91 3.56 25.41
N THR A 171 -25.32 4.27 26.47
CA THR A 171 -25.31 5.74 26.52
C THR A 171 -23.89 6.29 26.39
N ALA A 172 -22.92 5.77 27.15
CA ALA A 172 -21.54 6.25 27.09
C ALA A 172 -20.92 6.10 25.68
N ILE A 173 -21.20 5.00 24.99
CA ILE A 173 -20.72 4.78 23.62
C ILE A 173 -21.43 5.72 22.63
N ARG A 174 -22.76 5.83 22.69
CA ARG A 174 -23.55 6.67 21.76
C ARG A 174 -23.18 8.15 21.92
N ASP A 175 -23.08 8.65 23.15
CA ASP A 175 -22.67 10.04 23.42
C ASP A 175 -21.26 10.32 22.90
N ALA A 176 -20.33 9.36 23.07
CA ALA A 176 -18.97 9.52 22.57
C ALA A 176 -18.90 9.49 21.04
N LEU A 177 -19.65 8.60 20.37
CA LEU A 177 -19.75 8.56 18.92
C LEU A 177 -20.35 9.86 18.38
N ASP A 178 -21.47 10.32 18.94
CA ASP A 178 -22.14 11.56 18.53
C ASP A 178 -21.20 12.76 18.67
N ALA A 179 -20.59 12.96 19.83
CA ALA A 179 -19.76 14.12 20.09
C ALA A 179 -18.43 14.14 19.30
N ARG A 180 -17.84 12.97 19.02
CA ARG A 180 -16.47 12.88 18.48
C ARG A 180 -16.41 12.59 16.99
N THR A 181 -17.31 11.76 16.47
CA THR A 181 -17.17 11.22 15.10
C THR A 181 -18.47 11.20 14.30
N VAL A 182 -19.52 10.47 14.72
CA VAL A 182 -20.76 10.29 13.94
C VAL A 182 -21.45 11.62 13.69
N GLY A 183 -21.74 12.42 14.73
CA GLY A 183 -22.35 13.75 14.57
C GLY A 183 -21.52 14.66 13.66
N PRO A 184 -20.23 14.91 13.96
CA PRO A 184 -19.34 15.70 13.12
C PRO A 184 -19.21 15.21 11.67
N GLN A 185 -19.29 13.90 11.42
CA GLN A 185 -19.27 13.34 10.08
C GLN A 185 -20.58 13.60 9.35
N LEU A 186 -21.73 13.40 10.00
CA LEU A 186 -23.05 13.68 9.43
C LEU A 186 -23.18 15.14 9.01
N ASP A 187 -22.79 16.09 9.88
CA ASP A 187 -22.79 17.53 9.58
C ASP A 187 -21.99 17.85 8.30
N ARG A 188 -20.87 17.15 8.08
CA ARG A 188 -20.00 17.35 6.92
C ARG A 188 -20.54 16.67 5.66
N LEU A 189 -21.13 15.49 5.79
CA LEU A 189 -21.74 14.77 4.66
C LEU A 189 -22.90 15.55 4.05
N VAL A 190 -23.70 16.23 4.88
CA VAL A 190 -24.84 17.05 4.41
C VAL A 190 -24.49 18.52 4.14
N GLY A 191 -23.21 18.90 4.23
CA GLY A 191 -22.72 20.24 3.90
C GLY A 191 -22.98 21.33 4.96
N SER A 192 -23.36 20.95 6.18
CA SER A 192 -23.52 21.89 7.32
C SER A 192 -22.18 22.28 7.96
N ALA A 193 -21.10 21.55 7.65
CA ALA A 193 -19.74 21.84 8.06
C ALA A 193 -18.74 21.58 6.93
N ILE A 194 -17.55 22.19 7.02
CA ILE A 194 -16.47 21.99 6.05
C ILE A 194 -16.01 20.53 6.10
N PRO A 195 -16.00 19.80 4.96
CA PRO A 195 -15.50 18.43 4.90
C PRO A 195 -14.09 18.32 5.45
N PHE A 196 -13.77 17.19 6.09
CA PHE A 196 -12.38 16.86 6.35
C PHE A 196 -11.64 16.75 5.02
N TRP A 197 -10.37 17.16 4.98
CA TRP A 197 -9.59 17.18 3.75
C TRP A 197 -9.61 15.81 3.03
N TRP A 198 -9.57 14.71 3.79
CA TRP A 198 -9.55 13.36 3.24
C TRP A 198 -10.87 12.93 2.58
N GLN A 199 -11.99 13.60 2.87
CA GLN A 199 -13.27 13.27 2.23
C GLN A 199 -13.25 13.52 0.73
N LEU A 200 -12.41 14.46 0.27
CA LEU A 200 -12.38 14.92 -1.12
C LEU A 200 -11.02 14.67 -1.81
N ASP A 201 -10.01 14.27 -1.06
CA ASP A 201 -8.66 14.04 -1.59
C ASP A 201 -8.45 12.60 -2.05
N ALA A 202 -7.65 12.46 -3.10
CA ALA A 202 -7.13 11.20 -3.60
C ALA A 202 -6.07 10.61 -2.66
N SER A 203 -6.51 9.94 -1.59
CA SER A 203 -5.65 9.29 -0.60
C SER A 203 -6.31 8.05 -0.01
N ASN A 204 -5.51 7.09 0.44
CA ASN A 204 -6.00 5.95 1.22
C ASN A 204 -6.82 6.36 2.46
N TRP A 205 -6.63 7.58 2.99
CA TRP A 205 -7.44 8.11 4.10
C TRP A 205 -8.93 8.16 3.77
N ASN A 206 -9.27 8.44 2.52
CA ASN A 206 -10.64 8.45 2.04
C ASN A 206 -11.29 7.07 2.23
N ALA A 207 -10.68 6.02 1.68
CA ALA A 207 -11.16 4.65 1.80
C ALA A 207 -11.22 4.17 3.27
N VAL A 208 -10.16 4.39 4.05
CA VAL A 208 -10.08 3.93 5.45
C VAL A 208 -11.13 4.63 6.33
N CYS A 209 -11.21 5.97 6.25
CA CYS A 209 -12.13 6.72 7.08
C CYS A 209 -13.59 6.44 6.72
N PHE A 210 -13.93 6.39 5.42
CA PHE A 210 -15.29 6.03 5.00
C PHE A 210 -15.63 4.58 5.33
N ASN A 211 -14.70 3.64 5.19
CA ASN A 211 -14.95 2.25 5.61
C ASN A 211 -15.33 2.14 7.09
N GLY A 212 -14.60 2.83 7.97
CA GLY A 212 -14.89 2.85 9.40
C GLY A 212 -16.18 3.57 9.75
N MET A 213 -16.40 4.76 9.17
CA MET A 213 -17.56 5.60 9.45
C MET A 213 -18.87 5.01 8.90
N THR A 214 -18.84 4.31 7.77
CA THR A 214 -20.02 3.59 7.25
C THR A 214 -20.55 2.59 8.27
N SER A 215 -19.67 1.80 8.91
CA SER A 215 -20.11 0.88 9.97
C SER A 215 -20.71 1.61 11.16
N ALA A 216 -20.07 2.68 11.63
CA ALA A 216 -20.54 3.45 12.77
C ALA A 216 -21.92 4.06 12.51
N ILE A 217 -22.11 4.68 11.33
CA ILE A 217 -23.37 5.32 10.95
C ILE A 217 -24.49 4.29 10.80
N LEU A 218 -24.22 3.17 10.11
CA LEU A 218 -25.24 2.15 9.88
C LEU A 218 -25.74 1.46 11.16
N THR A 219 -24.90 1.43 12.20
CA THR A 219 -25.21 0.72 13.45
C THR A 219 -25.62 1.63 14.61
N ALA A 220 -25.24 2.91 14.59
CA ALA A 220 -25.48 3.85 15.71
C ALA A 220 -26.51 4.95 15.42
N VAL A 221 -26.88 5.18 14.15
CA VAL A 221 -27.89 6.19 13.78
C VAL A 221 -29.24 5.52 13.61
N ASP A 222 -30.23 5.89 14.43
CA ASP A 222 -31.54 5.24 14.43
C ASP A 222 -32.44 5.70 13.26
N ASP A 223 -32.29 6.94 12.80
CA ASP A 223 -33.10 7.49 11.70
C ASP A 223 -32.63 6.95 10.34
N LYS A 224 -33.54 6.23 9.66
CA LYS A 224 -33.32 5.65 8.34
C LYS A 224 -33.02 6.69 7.26
N GLN A 225 -33.68 7.85 7.28
CA GLN A 225 -33.44 8.92 6.31
C GLN A 225 -32.05 9.51 6.49
N VAL A 226 -31.60 9.68 7.73
CA VAL A 226 -30.23 10.15 8.02
C VAL A 226 -29.20 9.13 7.54
N ARG A 227 -29.40 7.82 7.80
CA ARG A 227 -28.52 6.76 7.27
C ARG A 227 -28.48 6.75 5.75
N ALA A 228 -29.62 6.86 5.08
CA ALA A 228 -29.71 6.86 3.62
C ALA A 228 -28.98 8.08 3.01
N ALA A 229 -29.20 9.29 3.55
CA ALA A 229 -28.51 10.50 3.10
C ALA A 229 -26.98 10.40 3.30
N ALA A 230 -26.56 9.86 4.45
CA ALA A 230 -25.15 9.64 4.74
C ALA A 230 -24.52 8.63 3.77
N LEU A 231 -25.20 7.51 3.49
CA LEU A 231 -24.72 6.51 2.53
C LEU A 231 -24.56 7.10 1.13
N VAL A 232 -25.54 7.86 0.63
CA VAL A 232 -25.43 8.51 -0.69
C VAL A 232 -24.19 9.40 -0.76
N ALA A 233 -23.97 10.23 0.27
CA ALA A 233 -22.82 11.11 0.33
C ALA A 233 -21.49 10.34 0.44
N ILE A 234 -21.45 9.24 1.19
CA ILE A 234 -20.27 8.37 1.29
C ILE A 234 -19.98 7.66 -0.04
N ILE A 235 -21.01 7.15 -0.72
CA ILE A 235 -20.87 6.47 -2.02
C ILE A 235 -20.22 7.42 -3.04
N ASP A 236 -20.73 8.65 -3.12
CA ASP A 236 -20.18 9.70 -4.00
C ASP A 236 -18.76 10.13 -3.59
N GLN A 237 -18.56 10.53 -2.34
CA GLN A 237 -17.27 11.07 -1.87
C GLN A 237 -16.16 10.00 -1.80
N SER A 238 -16.52 8.72 -1.64
CA SER A 238 -15.54 7.63 -1.64
C SER A 238 -14.87 7.41 -3.00
N GLN A 239 -15.48 7.90 -4.09
CA GLN A 239 -14.88 7.82 -5.43
C GLN A 239 -13.60 8.66 -5.55
N ALA A 240 -13.41 9.67 -4.70
CA ALA A 240 -12.19 10.47 -4.68
C ALA A 240 -10.93 9.59 -4.46
N TYR A 241 -11.06 8.49 -3.72
CA TYR A 241 -9.98 7.52 -3.53
C TYR A 241 -9.43 6.96 -4.86
N LEU A 242 -10.27 6.80 -5.88
CA LEU A 242 -9.85 6.26 -7.17
C LEU A 242 -8.83 7.16 -7.88
N GLY A 243 -8.78 8.46 -7.53
CA GLY A 243 -7.73 9.37 -7.99
C GLY A 243 -6.32 9.06 -7.47
N SER A 244 -6.17 8.13 -6.50
CA SER A 244 -4.87 7.63 -6.05
C SER A 244 -4.22 6.66 -7.05
N PHE A 245 -4.95 6.26 -8.09
CA PHE A 245 -4.51 5.36 -9.14
C PHE A 245 -4.41 6.07 -10.48
N PHE A 246 -3.44 5.65 -11.29
CA PHE A 246 -3.46 5.98 -12.72
C PHE A 246 -4.52 5.16 -13.44
N ASP A 247 -4.92 5.57 -14.65
CA ASP A 247 -5.93 4.85 -15.45
C ASP A 247 -5.50 3.41 -15.81
N ASP A 248 -4.20 3.09 -15.72
CA ASP A 248 -3.65 1.74 -15.87
C ASP A 248 -3.66 0.91 -14.57
N GLY A 249 -4.31 1.41 -13.52
CA GLY A 249 -4.52 0.75 -12.23
C GLY A 249 -3.34 0.84 -11.27
N TYR A 250 -2.18 1.35 -11.68
CA TYR A 250 -1.04 1.48 -10.78
C TYR A 250 -1.30 2.53 -9.70
N GLY A 251 -1.09 2.16 -8.43
CA GLY A 251 -1.25 3.08 -7.30
C GLY A 251 -0.05 4.02 -7.17
N ALA A 252 -0.31 5.33 -7.13
CA ALA A 252 0.74 6.34 -7.03
C ALA A 252 1.55 6.22 -5.72
N GLU A 253 1.05 5.55 -4.69
CA GLU A 253 1.72 5.32 -3.41
C GLU A 253 2.48 3.98 -3.33
N GLY A 254 2.37 3.14 -4.36
CA GLY A 254 3.00 1.81 -4.42
C GLY A 254 2.18 0.70 -3.77
N VAL A 255 2.70 -0.53 -3.84
CA VAL A 255 1.93 -1.75 -3.52
C VAL A 255 1.57 -1.88 -2.03
N GLY A 256 2.35 -1.31 -1.13
CA GLY A 256 2.03 -1.35 0.31
C GLY A 256 0.73 -0.60 0.60
N TYR A 257 0.60 0.59 0.01
CA TYR A 257 -0.60 1.41 0.12
C TYR A 257 -1.75 0.93 -0.75
N TYR A 258 -1.47 0.22 -1.85
CA TYR A 258 -2.50 -0.56 -2.55
C TYR A 258 -3.15 -1.58 -1.60
N ASN A 259 -2.34 -2.44 -0.95
CA ASN A 259 -2.89 -3.41 -0.01
C ASN A 259 -3.67 -2.71 1.10
N TYR A 260 -3.11 -1.65 1.71
CA TYR A 260 -3.76 -0.96 2.81
C TYR A 260 -5.07 -0.27 2.39
N GLY A 261 -5.03 0.62 1.41
CA GLY A 261 -6.20 1.40 1.01
C GLY A 261 -7.25 0.58 0.26
N PHE A 262 -6.84 -0.35 -0.60
CA PHE A 262 -7.77 -1.10 -1.44
C PHE A 262 -8.44 -2.24 -0.67
N GLU A 263 -7.82 -2.78 0.40
CA GLU A 263 -8.53 -3.66 1.33
C GLU A 263 -9.66 -2.93 2.07
N GLU A 264 -9.41 -1.69 2.49
CA GLU A 264 -10.41 -0.86 3.17
C GLU A 264 -11.54 -0.43 2.22
N PHE A 265 -11.20 -0.12 0.95
CA PHE A 265 -12.19 0.15 -0.08
C PHE A 265 -13.02 -1.09 -0.46
N ALA A 266 -12.39 -2.27 -0.50
CA ALA A 266 -13.08 -3.54 -0.73
C ALA A 266 -14.01 -3.92 0.44
N GLU A 267 -13.60 -3.67 1.69
CA GLU A 267 -14.49 -3.82 2.85
C GLU A 267 -15.66 -2.83 2.82
N LEU A 268 -15.40 -1.56 2.45
CA LEU A 268 -16.43 -0.55 2.28
C LEU A 268 -17.44 -0.99 1.21
N ARG A 269 -16.97 -1.52 0.08
CA ARG A 269 -17.83 -2.12 -0.96
C ARG A 269 -18.75 -3.17 -0.36
N GLU A 270 -18.22 -4.17 0.34
CA GLU A 270 -19.06 -5.24 0.92
C GLU A 270 -20.14 -4.70 1.85
N LYS A 271 -19.82 -3.70 2.68
CA LYS A 271 -20.80 -3.06 3.58
C LYS A 271 -21.87 -2.30 2.80
N VAL A 272 -21.49 -1.53 1.79
CA VAL A 272 -22.42 -0.80 0.93
C VAL A 272 -23.31 -1.78 0.16
N CYS A 273 -22.74 -2.83 -0.41
CA CYS A 273 -23.46 -3.90 -1.08
C CYS A 273 -24.49 -4.56 -0.15
N ASP A 274 -24.08 -4.96 1.06
CA ASP A 274 -24.99 -5.61 2.00
C ASP A 274 -26.12 -4.68 2.46
N ALA A 275 -25.80 -3.43 2.80
CA ALA A 275 -26.77 -2.43 3.23
C ALA A 275 -27.75 -2.00 2.12
N THR A 276 -27.34 -2.10 0.85
CA THR A 276 -28.16 -1.73 -0.31
C THR A 276 -28.72 -2.93 -1.08
N GLN A 277 -28.57 -4.14 -0.54
CA GLN A 277 -29.00 -5.40 -1.16
C GLN A 277 -28.44 -5.60 -2.58
N GLY A 278 -27.22 -5.13 -2.82
CA GLY A 278 -26.52 -5.21 -4.11
C GLY A 278 -26.94 -4.15 -5.13
N THR A 279 -27.82 -3.21 -4.78
CA THR A 279 -28.23 -2.10 -5.67
C THR A 279 -27.08 -1.17 -5.98
N VAL A 280 -26.15 -0.98 -5.03
CA VAL A 280 -24.95 -0.17 -5.21
C VAL A 280 -23.71 -1.04 -5.08
N ASP A 281 -22.87 -1.02 -6.12
CA ASP A 281 -21.58 -1.69 -6.15
C ASP A 281 -20.46 -0.69 -6.44
N LEU A 282 -19.56 -0.46 -5.47
CA LEU A 282 -18.43 0.46 -5.63
C LEU A 282 -17.37 -0.04 -6.63
N PHE A 283 -17.38 -1.32 -6.99
CA PHE A 283 -16.53 -1.89 -8.04
C PHE A 283 -17.16 -1.85 -9.43
N ASP A 284 -18.46 -1.50 -9.55
CA ASP A 284 -19.10 -1.24 -10.84
C ASP A 284 -18.68 0.12 -11.42
N ASN A 285 -17.38 0.22 -11.65
CA ASN A 285 -16.68 1.36 -12.21
C ASN A 285 -15.55 0.81 -13.08
N ALA A 286 -15.48 1.28 -14.34
CA ALA A 286 -14.54 0.77 -15.32
C ALA A 286 -13.07 0.84 -14.86
N ASN A 287 -12.71 1.84 -14.06
CA ASN A 287 -11.34 2.01 -13.56
C ASN A 287 -11.03 1.00 -12.43
N VAL A 288 -12.04 0.61 -11.65
CA VAL A 288 -11.85 -0.30 -10.51
C VAL A 288 -11.49 -1.71 -10.97
N GLY A 289 -12.01 -2.14 -12.11
CA GLY A 289 -11.61 -3.42 -12.72
C GLY A 289 -10.10 -3.51 -12.94
N THR A 290 -9.49 -2.45 -13.49
CA THR A 290 -8.04 -2.38 -13.70
C THR A 290 -7.27 -2.38 -12.38
N ILE A 291 -7.73 -1.63 -11.38
CA ILE A 291 -7.11 -1.56 -10.04
C ILE A 291 -7.19 -2.92 -9.34
N ALA A 292 -8.34 -3.58 -9.37
CA ALA A 292 -8.58 -4.87 -8.75
C ALA A 292 -7.70 -5.98 -9.35
N HIS A 293 -7.34 -5.86 -10.63
CA HIS A 293 -6.49 -6.81 -11.33
C HIS A 293 -4.99 -6.48 -11.27
N LEU A 294 -4.58 -5.39 -10.62
CA LEU A 294 -3.18 -4.97 -10.55
C LEU A 294 -2.23 -6.09 -10.08
N SER A 295 -2.69 -6.91 -9.12
CA SER A 295 -1.92 -8.05 -8.59
C SER A 295 -1.60 -9.12 -9.64
N GLN A 296 -2.39 -9.24 -10.71
CA GLN A 296 -2.10 -10.15 -11.82
C GLN A 296 -1.09 -9.56 -12.82
N LEU A 297 -0.99 -8.23 -12.87
CA LEU A 297 -0.26 -7.51 -13.91
C LEU A 297 1.13 -7.03 -13.46
N LEU A 298 1.30 -6.71 -12.17
CA LEU A 298 2.53 -6.13 -11.65
C LEU A 298 3.54 -7.15 -11.10
N VAL A 299 3.08 -8.34 -10.70
CA VAL A 299 3.92 -9.34 -10.00
C VAL A 299 4.96 -9.97 -10.90
N MET A 300 6.17 -10.16 -10.38
CA MET A 300 7.16 -11.11 -10.90
C MET A 300 6.86 -12.52 -10.36
N ARG A 301 7.62 -13.51 -10.83
CA ARG A 301 7.64 -14.89 -10.32
C ARG A 301 7.68 -14.96 -8.81
N ASN A 302 7.06 -16.00 -8.26
CA ASN A 302 6.92 -16.19 -6.81
C ASN A 302 6.23 -15.00 -6.09
N GLN A 303 5.35 -14.28 -6.80
CA GLN A 303 4.63 -13.12 -6.27
C GLN A 303 5.56 -11.98 -5.81
N ASN A 304 6.78 -11.93 -6.33
CA ASN A 304 7.72 -10.84 -6.03
C ASN A 304 7.23 -9.53 -6.64
N VAL A 305 7.44 -8.43 -5.93
CA VAL A 305 7.05 -7.09 -6.37
C VAL A 305 8.25 -6.17 -6.18
N ALA A 306 8.46 -5.24 -7.11
CA ALA A 306 9.48 -4.22 -6.99
C ALA A 306 9.17 -3.26 -5.84
N SER A 307 10.18 -2.97 -5.02
CA SER A 307 10.06 -2.14 -3.83
C SER A 307 10.21 -0.65 -4.16
N PHE A 308 9.42 -0.12 -5.09
CA PHE A 308 9.50 1.31 -5.43
C PHE A 308 8.80 2.19 -4.41
N GLY A 309 9.39 3.36 -4.11
CA GLY A 309 8.86 4.27 -3.09
C GLY A 309 8.84 3.60 -1.71
N ASP A 310 7.80 3.84 -0.95
CA ASP A 310 7.72 3.34 0.45
C ASP A 310 7.37 1.84 0.58
N ALA A 311 7.53 1.05 -0.48
CA ALA A 311 7.39 -0.42 -0.44
C ALA A 311 8.67 -1.09 0.10
N HIS A 312 8.57 -2.27 0.71
CA HIS A 312 9.73 -2.99 1.27
C HIS A 312 10.09 -4.25 0.49
N ALA A 313 11.34 -4.70 0.62
CA ALA A 313 11.78 -5.97 0.08
C ALA A 313 10.95 -7.13 0.67
N GLY A 314 10.47 -8.01 -0.19
CA GLY A 314 9.61 -9.14 0.21
C GLY A 314 8.13 -8.80 0.38
N LEU A 315 7.72 -7.55 0.17
CA LEU A 315 6.31 -7.18 0.05
C LEU A 315 5.65 -7.97 -1.07
N ARG A 316 4.41 -8.41 -0.83
CA ARG A 316 3.55 -9.10 -1.79
C ARG A 316 2.20 -8.41 -1.85
N PHE A 317 1.47 -8.59 -2.94
CA PHE A 317 0.04 -8.31 -2.92
C PHE A 317 -0.64 -9.17 -1.86
N SER A 318 -1.62 -8.59 -1.18
CA SER A 318 -2.43 -9.31 -0.21
C SER A 318 -3.18 -10.44 -0.91
N TYR A 319 -2.89 -11.69 -0.52
CA TYR A 319 -3.57 -12.85 -1.08
C TYR A 319 -5.10 -12.79 -0.83
N PRO A 320 -5.58 -12.45 0.38
CA PRO A 320 -7.01 -12.29 0.60
C PRO A 320 -7.65 -11.24 -0.31
N LEU A 321 -7.02 -10.08 -0.50
CA LEU A 321 -7.51 -9.05 -1.42
C LEU A 321 -7.55 -9.53 -2.87
N THR A 322 -6.47 -10.16 -3.35
CA THR A 322 -6.44 -10.72 -4.71
C THR A 322 -7.55 -11.73 -4.92
N GLN A 323 -7.78 -12.66 -3.98
CA GLN A 323 -8.86 -13.64 -4.11
C GLN A 323 -10.24 -12.97 -4.06
N TYR A 324 -10.43 -12.00 -3.17
CA TYR A 324 -11.67 -11.22 -3.11
C TYR A 324 -11.96 -10.50 -4.44
N SER A 325 -10.97 -9.83 -5.02
CA SER A 325 -11.09 -9.15 -6.31
C SER A 325 -11.42 -10.12 -7.45
N LEU A 326 -10.69 -11.22 -7.58
CA LEU A 326 -10.97 -12.24 -8.60
C LEU A 326 -12.35 -12.89 -8.41
N TYR A 327 -12.79 -13.05 -7.16
CA TYR A 327 -14.14 -13.50 -6.86
C TYR A 327 -15.19 -12.48 -7.31
N ALA A 328 -15.00 -11.19 -6.99
CA ALA A 328 -15.91 -10.11 -7.36
C ALA A 328 -16.16 -10.03 -8.89
N TYR A 329 -15.11 -10.23 -9.69
CA TYR A 329 -15.15 -10.20 -11.16
C TYR A 329 -15.39 -11.57 -11.83
N GLY A 330 -15.68 -12.62 -11.05
CA GLY A 330 -16.00 -13.94 -11.58
C GLY A 330 -14.82 -14.77 -12.09
N ASP A 331 -13.58 -14.24 -12.05
CA ASP A 331 -12.35 -14.92 -12.44
C ASP A 331 -11.96 -16.08 -11.52
N SER A 332 -12.48 -16.10 -10.28
CA SER A 332 -12.28 -17.17 -9.31
C SER A 332 -13.60 -17.57 -8.63
N LYS A 333 -13.72 -18.85 -8.29
CA LYS A 333 -14.78 -19.36 -7.40
C LYS A 333 -14.32 -19.48 -5.94
N MET A 334 -13.04 -19.24 -5.66
CA MET A 334 -12.54 -19.12 -4.30
C MET A 334 -12.72 -17.69 -3.82
N VAL A 335 -13.22 -17.53 -2.60
CA VAL A 335 -13.35 -16.22 -1.94
C VAL A 335 -12.49 -16.19 -0.67
N ALA A 336 -11.86 -15.05 -0.46
CA ALA A 336 -11.33 -14.65 0.83
C ALA A 336 -11.88 -13.26 1.15
N ALA A 337 -11.80 -12.84 2.41
CA ALA A 337 -12.19 -11.50 2.81
C ALA A 337 -11.03 -10.51 2.69
N PRO A 338 -11.28 -9.22 2.39
CA PRO A 338 -10.30 -8.17 2.61
C PRO A 338 -9.75 -8.22 4.04
N ASN A 339 -8.42 -8.12 4.20
CA ASN A 339 -7.77 -8.34 5.50
C ASN A 339 -7.58 -7.02 6.28
N THR A 340 -8.67 -6.45 6.75
CA THR A 340 -8.64 -5.21 7.55
C THR A 340 -8.58 -5.49 9.05
N ARG A 341 -8.35 -4.42 9.82
CA ARG A 341 -8.26 -4.48 11.30
C ARG A 341 -9.61 -4.32 12.00
N SER A 342 -10.64 -3.91 11.27
CA SER A 342 -11.97 -3.64 11.82
C SER A 342 -12.66 -4.92 12.31
N VAL A 343 -13.65 -4.78 13.21
CA VAL A 343 -14.50 -5.92 13.58
C VAL A 343 -15.24 -6.46 12.34
N PRO A 344 -15.91 -5.63 11.51
CA PRO A 344 -16.58 -6.15 10.31
C PRO A 344 -15.64 -6.92 9.37
N GLY A 345 -14.39 -6.49 9.15
CA GLY A 345 -13.41 -7.22 8.36
C GLY A 345 -13.06 -8.59 8.96
N LYS A 346 -12.93 -8.69 10.30
CA LYS A 346 -12.80 -10.00 10.98
C LYS A 346 -14.02 -10.87 10.77
N LEU A 347 -15.23 -10.30 10.83
CA LEU A 347 -16.47 -11.05 10.58
C LEU A 347 -16.54 -11.53 9.12
N MET A 348 -16.20 -10.68 8.15
CA MET A 348 -16.09 -11.06 6.73
C MET A 348 -15.17 -12.26 6.55
N SER A 349 -14.02 -12.28 7.23
CA SER A 349 -13.05 -13.39 7.13
C SER A 349 -13.60 -14.74 7.63
N LEU A 350 -14.60 -14.72 8.52
CA LEU A 350 -15.28 -15.92 9.02
C LEU A 350 -16.50 -16.28 8.15
N LEU A 351 -17.21 -15.27 7.66
CA LEU A 351 -18.49 -15.39 6.96
C LEU A 351 -18.35 -15.75 5.48
N LEU A 352 -17.51 -15.02 4.74
CA LEU A 352 -17.46 -15.15 3.28
C LEU A 352 -17.04 -16.55 2.83
N PRO A 353 -15.99 -17.20 3.39
CA PRO A 353 -15.60 -18.55 2.97
C PRO A 353 -16.62 -19.64 3.33
N VAL A 354 -17.51 -19.39 4.30
CA VAL A 354 -18.51 -20.36 4.78
C VAL A 354 -19.82 -20.20 4.01
N THR A 355 -20.30 -18.96 3.89
CA THR A 355 -21.60 -18.67 3.28
C THR A 355 -21.51 -18.61 1.76
N MET A 356 -20.34 -18.23 1.22
CA MET A 356 -20.15 -17.89 -0.19
C MET A 356 -21.18 -16.86 -0.71
N LYS A 357 -21.88 -16.17 0.19
CA LYS A 357 -22.95 -15.23 -0.16
C LYS A 357 -22.30 -14.02 -0.81
N ARG A 358 -22.78 -13.68 -2.00
CA ARG A 358 -22.45 -12.41 -2.65
C ARG A 358 -23.45 -11.36 -2.23
N SER A 359 -22.99 -10.27 -1.62
CA SER A 359 -23.84 -9.11 -1.34
C SER A 359 -24.03 -8.24 -2.58
N CYS A 360 -23.07 -8.24 -3.52
CA CYS A 360 -23.19 -7.59 -4.83
C CYS A 360 -23.18 -8.62 -5.99
N PRO A 361 -23.79 -8.29 -7.15
CA PRO A 361 -23.70 -9.12 -8.35
C PRO A 361 -22.25 -9.44 -8.77
N GLU A 362 -22.07 -10.51 -9.54
CA GLU A 362 -20.78 -10.80 -10.19
C GLU A 362 -20.54 -9.77 -11.30
N LEU A 363 -19.37 -9.13 -11.27
CA LEU A 363 -18.93 -8.16 -12.28
C LEU A 363 -18.18 -8.87 -13.40
N TYR A 364 -17.94 -8.16 -14.50
CA TYR A 364 -17.12 -8.65 -15.61
C TYR A 364 -15.98 -7.66 -15.89
N PHE A 365 -14.78 -8.20 -16.05
CA PHE A 365 -13.62 -7.46 -16.55
C PHE A 365 -12.98 -8.27 -17.68
N ASP A 366 -12.72 -7.65 -18.84
CA ASP A 366 -11.94 -8.29 -19.90
C ASP A 366 -10.47 -8.35 -19.46
N SER A 367 -10.16 -9.33 -18.60
CA SER A 367 -8.84 -9.51 -18.01
C SER A 367 -7.82 -10.05 -19.00
N ARG A 368 -8.27 -10.48 -20.21
CA ARG A 368 -7.50 -11.23 -21.23
C ARG A 368 -6.22 -11.88 -20.68
N GLY A 369 -6.45 -12.74 -19.69
CA GLY A 369 -5.73 -13.97 -19.36
C GLY A 369 -4.23 -13.89 -19.10
N SER A 370 -3.85 -14.23 -17.87
CA SER A 370 -2.52 -14.60 -17.40
C SER A 370 -1.49 -13.49 -17.23
N VAL A 371 -0.56 -13.76 -16.33
CA VAL A 371 0.71 -13.08 -16.23
C VAL A 371 1.47 -13.29 -17.55
N GLN A 372 1.23 -12.40 -18.52
CA GLN A 372 1.94 -12.45 -19.79
C GLN A 372 3.45 -12.29 -19.55
N LEU A 373 4.26 -12.72 -20.52
CA LEU A 373 5.72 -12.53 -20.49
C LEU A 373 6.13 -11.08 -20.21
N ARG A 374 5.23 -10.13 -20.43
CA ARG A 374 5.43 -8.71 -20.16
C ARG A 374 4.11 -7.98 -19.88
N HIS A 375 4.20 -6.85 -19.20
CA HIS A 375 3.12 -5.87 -19.11
C HIS A 375 3.71 -4.46 -19.06
N VAL A 376 3.07 -3.50 -19.73
CA VAL A 376 3.47 -2.08 -19.70
C VAL A 376 2.30 -1.25 -19.19
N PHE A 377 2.55 -0.58 -18.08
CA PHE A 377 1.67 0.42 -17.52
C PHE A 377 1.99 1.76 -18.18
N GLU A 378 1.24 2.10 -19.22
CA GLU A 378 1.52 3.24 -20.08
C GLU A 378 1.37 4.59 -19.37
N GLN A 379 0.53 4.72 -18.34
CA GLN A 379 0.35 5.99 -17.64
C GLN A 379 1.39 6.17 -16.53
N SER A 380 1.61 5.14 -15.71
CA SER A 380 2.61 5.15 -14.64
C SER A 380 4.04 4.92 -15.13
N LYS A 381 4.20 4.56 -16.42
CA LYS A 381 5.48 4.31 -17.09
C LYS A 381 6.31 3.24 -16.37
N ILE A 382 5.66 2.10 -16.16
CA ILE A 382 6.27 0.91 -15.55
C ILE A 382 6.20 -0.24 -16.55
N ALA A 383 7.30 -0.98 -16.68
CA ALA A 383 7.33 -2.23 -17.43
C ALA A 383 7.69 -3.39 -16.52
N VAL A 384 6.95 -4.49 -16.66
CA VAL A 384 7.27 -5.78 -16.04
C VAL A 384 7.67 -6.74 -17.14
N PHE A 385 8.83 -7.36 -17.02
CA PHE A 385 9.34 -8.39 -17.92
C PHE A 385 9.56 -9.67 -17.13
N ARG A 386 9.06 -10.77 -17.67
CA ARG A 386 9.10 -12.07 -17.01
C ARG A 386 9.74 -13.10 -17.88
N GLY A 387 10.50 -13.98 -17.25
CA GLY A 387 11.06 -15.15 -17.87
C GLY A 387 10.03 -16.28 -18.02
N THR A 388 10.50 -17.36 -18.61
CA THR A 388 9.81 -18.66 -18.67
C THR A 388 10.45 -19.62 -17.67
N ASP A 389 10.00 -20.87 -17.64
CA ASP A 389 10.67 -21.94 -16.89
C ASP A 389 12.14 -22.14 -17.33
N ALA A 390 12.49 -21.76 -18.56
CA ALA A 390 13.87 -21.86 -19.08
C ALA A 390 14.75 -20.67 -18.70
N SER A 391 14.17 -19.48 -18.46
CA SER A 391 14.92 -18.26 -18.16
C SER A 391 14.63 -17.79 -16.73
N LEU A 392 15.65 -17.69 -15.89
CA LEU A 392 15.51 -17.55 -14.44
C LEU A 392 15.33 -16.11 -13.95
N PHE A 393 15.35 -15.12 -14.86
CA PHE A 393 15.24 -13.71 -14.52
C PHE A 393 13.83 -13.17 -14.69
N ASP A 394 13.44 -12.23 -13.83
CA ASP A 394 12.34 -11.27 -14.07
C ASP A 394 12.84 -9.86 -13.75
N MET A 395 12.13 -8.85 -14.25
CA MET A 395 12.44 -7.46 -14.02
C MET A 395 11.17 -6.61 -13.90
N THR A 396 11.21 -5.63 -13.01
CA THR A 396 10.33 -4.46 -13.10
C THR A 396 11.18 -3.21 -13.30
N PHE A 397 10.79 -2.34 -14.22
CA PHE A 397 11.47 -1.08 -14.55
C PHE A 397 10.49 0.09 -14.44
N LYS A 398 10.88 1.15 -13.72
CA LYS A 398 10.06 2.35 -13.50
C LYS A 398 10.83 3.58 -13.96
N VAL A 399 10.22 4.41 -14.81
CA VAL A 399 10.88 5.64 -15.32
C VAL A 399 10.35 6.92 -14.70
N ALA A 400 9.20 6.85 -14.04
CA ALA A 400 8.52 7.97 -13.40
C ALA A 400 8.70 7.93 -11.87
N GLY A 401 8.42 9.06 -11.22
CA GLY A 401 8.26 9.14 -9.77
C GLY A 401 6.86 8.67 -9.34
N ASN A 402 6.72 8.38 -8.06
CA ASN A 402 5.46 8.08 -7.41
C ASN A 402 4.80 9.40 -6.90
N GLY A 403 3.63 9.32 -6.25
CA GLY A 403 2.93 10.45 -5.64
C GLY A 403 3.56 10.94 -4.32
N GLY A 404 2.75 11.14 -3.27
CA GLY A 404 3.22 11.64 -1.95
C GLY A 404 4.29 10.76 -1.27
N HIS A 405 4.35 9.48 -1.63
CA HIS A 405 5.31 8.48 -1.13
C HIS A 405 6.47 8.21 -2.12
N SER A 406 6.78 9.16 -3.00
CA SER A 406 7.90 9.01 -3.95
C SER A 406 9.26 9.17 -3.32
N HIS A 407 10.20 8.42 -3.87
CA HIS A 407 11.63 8.68 -3.76
C HIS A 407 12.12 9.41 -5.02
N ASN A 408 13.39 9.80 -5.04
CA ASN A 408 14.04 10.39 -6.22
C ASN A 408 14.69 9.29 -7.05
N ASP A 409 13.87 8.44 -7.66
CA ASP A 409 14.26 7.14 -8.21
C ASP A 409 13.76 6.94 -9.66
N MET A 410 13.69 8.01 -10.46
CA MET A 410 13.27 7.96 -11.86
C MET A 410 14.28 7.13 -12.67
N GLY A 411 13.83 6.02 -13.26
CA GLY A 411 14.70 5.06 -13.94
C GLY A 411 15.15 3.90 -13.06
N SER A 412 14.62 3.75 -11.84
CA SER A 412 14.91 2.62 -10.96
C SER A 412 14.33 1.30 -11.49
N TYR A 413 14.86 0.19 -10.99
CA TYR A 413 14.45 -1.16 -11.37
C TYR A 413 14.56 -2.14 -10.20
N SER A 414 13.95 -3.31 -10.35
CA SER A 414 14.17 -4.49 -9.53
C SER A 414 14.38 -5.71 -10.43
N ILE A 415 15.36 -6.53 -10.10
CA ILE A 415 15.71 -7.75 -10.83
C ILE A 415 15.54 -8.94 -9.89
N ALA A 416 14.69 -9.89 -10.29
CA ALA A 416 14.61 -11.19 -9.65
C ALA A 416 15.44 -12.22 -10.41
N PHE A 417 16.08 -13.12 -9.67
CA PHE A 417 16.70 -14.33 -10.20
C PHE A 417 16.19 -15.52 -9.37
N ASN A 418 15.77 -16.59 -10.05
CA ASN A 418 15.08 -17.71 -9.44
C ASN A 418 13.83 -17.27 -8.66
N ASN A 419 13.82 -17.26 -7.33
CA ASN A 419 12.65 -16.86 -6.54
C ASN A 419 12.89 -15.61 -5.70
N THR A 420 14.03 -14.93 -5.91
CA THR A 420 14.55 -13.89 -5.02
C THR A 420 14.88 -12.61 -5.81
N ILE A 421 14.56 -11.44 -5.26
CA ILE A 421 15.04 -10.16 -5.80
C ILE A 421 16.52 -9.99 -5.43
N VAL A 422 17.39 -9.88 -6.43
CA VAL A 422 18.85 -9.95 -6.26
C VAL A 422 19.54 -8.60 -6.40
N LEU A 423 19.02 -7.73 -7.28
CA LEU A 423 19.55 -6.40 -7.55
C LEU A 423 18.40 -5.40 -7.73
N GLY A 424 18.65 -4.13 -7.43
CA GLY A 424 17.73 -3.04 -7.69
C GLY A 424 17.29 -2.32 -6.43
N ASP A 425 16.13 -1.68 -6.49
CA ASP A 425 15.65 -0.81 -5.42
C ASP A 425 15.62 -1.49 -4.04
N ALA A 426 16.09 -0.77 -3.02
CA ALA A 426 16.17 -1.28 -1.65
C ALA A 426 14.85 -1.10 -0.89
N GLY A 427 13.92 -0.29 -1.41
CA GLY A 427 12.64 -0.02 -0.77
C GLY A 427 12.63 1.19 0.16
N GLY A 428 11.55 1.29 0.93
CA GLY A 428 11.26 2.40 1.82
C GLY A 428 11.59 2.18 3.29
N PRO A 429 11.41 3.23 4.11
CA PRO A 429 11.67 3.23 5.55
C PRO A 429 10.90 2.14 6.31
N LEU A 430 11.54 1.36 7.19
CA LEU A 430 10.81 0.39 8.05
C LEU A 430 10.02 1.05 9.19
N TYR A 431 10.25 2.33 9.44
CA TYR A 431 9.50 3.15 10.38
C TYR A 431 9.50 4.61 9.89
N TYR A 432 8.53 5.39 10.37
CA TYR A 432 8.41 6.80 10.05
C TYR A 432 8.65 7.68 11.27
N ASP A 433 9.32 8.80 11.07
CA ASP A 433 9.51 9.87 12.05
C ASP A 433 9.08 11.23 11.45
N ALA A 434 9.23 12.32 12.21
CA ALA A 434 8.87 13.66 11.76
C ALA A 434 9.63 14.12 10.50
N GLN A 435 10.79 13.51 10.18
CA GLN A 435 11.57 13.86 8.99
C GLN A 435 11.08 13.13 7.74
N SER A 436 10.40 11.99 7.89
CA SER A 436 9.96 11.15 6.76
C SER A 436 8.99 11.87 5.81
N PHE A 437 8.16 12.77 6.35
CA PHE A 437 7.15 13.52 5.58
C PHE A 437 7.49 15.00 5.40
N GLY A 438 8.58 15.46 6.01
CA GLY A 438 9.02 16.85 5.95
C GLY A 438 10.02 17.13 4.84
N THR A 439 10.45 18.39 4.73
CA THR A 439 11.49 18.84 3.78
C THR A 439 12.85 18.16 3.97
N LYS A 440 13.06 17.49 5.11
CA LYS A 440 14.29 16.78 5.45
C LYS A 440 14.33 15.33 4.92
N ARG A 441 13.25 14.79 4.36
CA ARG A 441 13.18 13.37 3.92
C ARG A 441 14.32 12.98 2.96
N TYR A 442 14.67 13.86 2.02
CA TYR A 442 15.72 13.61 1.03
C TYR A 442 17.15 13.71 1.58
N LYS A 443 17.34 13.94 2.88
CA LYS A 443 18.65 13.74 3.53
C LYS A 443 19.00 12.26 3.65
N SER A 444 18.00 11.38 3.68
CA SER A 444 18.22 9.94 3.71
C SER A 444 18.60 9.43 2.31
N PRO A 445 19.68 8.62 2.19
CA PRO A 445 20.00 7.96 0.93
C PRO A 445 18.98 6.87 0.54
N LEU A 446 18.06 6.49 1.43
CA LEU A 446 16.95 5.58 1.11
C LEU A 446 15.84 6.27 0.33
N ILE A 447 15.78 7.62 0.36
CA ILE A 447 14.69 8.40 -0.24
C ILE A 447 15.23 9.27 -1.38
N ASN A 448 16.50 9.67 -1.34
CA ASN A 448 17.16 10.38 -2.44
C ASN A 448 17.85 9.40 -3.41
N SER A 449 18.13 9.86 -4.63
CA SER A 449 18.69 9.02 -5.73
C SER A 449 20.02 8.35 -5.43
N TYR A 450 20.80 8.83 -4.44
CA TYR A 450 22.14 8.30 -4.20
C TYR A 450 22.13 6.81 -3.85
N GLY A 451 21.11 6.37 -3.10
CA GLY A 451 20.97 4.98 -2.71
C GLY A 451 20.16 4.11 -3.67
N HIS A 452 19.58 4.67 -4.74
CA HIS A 452 18.83 3.94 -5.75
C HIS A 452 19.73 3.50 -6.92
N PRO A 453 19.36 2.49 -7.71
CA PRO A 453 20.11 2.05 -8.89
C PRO A 453 19.95 3.00 -10.09
N VAL A 454 20.11 4.31 -9.87
CA VAL A 454 19.99 5.37 -10.88
C VAL A 454 21.30 6.14 -11.02
N PRO A 455 21.58 6.78 -12.17
CA PRO A 455 22.89 7.39 -12.38
C PRO A 455 23.18 8.59 -11.47
N VAL A 456 24.46 8.93 -11.35
CA VAL A 456 24.91 10.23 -10.80
C VAL A 456 25.62 10.99 -11.91
N VAL A 457 25.22 12.25 -12.14
CA VAL A 457 25.75 13.08 -13.23
C VAL A 457 26.42 14.30 -12.66
N ALA A 458 27.68 14.56 -13.01
CA ALA A 458 28.46 15.70 -12.50
C ALA A 458 28.44 15.81 -10.96
N ASN A 459 28.51 14.67 -10.27
CA ASN A 459 28.35 14.53 -8.82
C ASN A 459 27.00 15.04 -8.26
N LYS A 460 25.97 15.15 -9.10
CA LYS A 460 24.61 15.54 -8.71
C LYS A 460 23.66 14.35 -8.75
N ASN A 461 22.87 14.26 -7.69
CA ASN A 461 21.70 13.39 -7.61
C ASN A 461 20.53 13.98 -8.42
N GLN A 462 19.51 13.15 -8.65
CA GLN A 462 18.24 13.61 -9.22
C GLN A 462 17.56 14.64 -8.30
N SER A 463 16.83 15.55 -8.93
CA SER A 463 15.90 16.46 -8.28
C SER A 463 14.69 15.73 -7.72
N GLU A 464 13.87 16.41 -6.93
CA GLU A 464 12.62 15.86 -6.41
C GLU A 464 11.71 15.34 -7.53
N ALA A 465 11.43 14.04 -7.53
CA ALA A 465 10.70 13.39 -8.61
C ALA A 465 9.31 14.00 -8.81
N ALA A 466 8.55 14.22 -7.74
CA ALA A 466 7.23 14.85 -7.81
C ALA A 466 7.25 16.25 -8.45
N ALA A 467 8.30 17.04 -8.20
CA ALA A 467 8.45 18.36 -8.80
C ALA A 467 8.84 18.29 -10.28
N VAL A 468 9.71 17.35 -10.66
CA VAL A 468 10.11 17.12 -12.06
C VAL A 468 8.91 16.66 -12.89
N GLN A 469 8.10 15.71 -12.39
CA GLN A 469 6.95 15.16 -13.13
C GLN A 469 5.82 16.16 -13.42
N LYS A 470 5.75 17.25 -12.66
CA LYS A 470 4.84 18.37 -12.94
C LYS A 470 5.27 19.15 -14.18
N LYS A 471 6.57 19.16 -14.51
CA LYS A 471 7.17 19.96 -15.58
C LYS A 471 7.62 19.13 -16.79
N HIS A 472 7.85 17.84 -16.60
CA HIS A 472 8.36 16.95 -17.63
C HIS A 472 7.60 15.62 -17.63
N LYS A 473 7.22 15.16 -18.82
CA LYS A 473 6.57 13.87 -19.03
C LYS A 473 7.57 12.89 -19.63
N PHE A 474 8.04 11.96 -18.80
CA PHE A 474 8.95 10.91 -19.23
C PHE A 474 8.26 9.96 -20.21
N THR A 475 9.03 9.44 -21.16
CA THR A 475 8.58 8.42 -22.11
C THR A 475 9.22 7.08 -21.79
N LEU A 476 8.49 6.01 -22.09
CA LEU A 476 8.97 4.64 -21.98
C LEU A 476 8.75 3.96 -23.33
N ALA A 477 9.80 3.91 -24.15
CA ALA A 477 9.74 3.24 -25.45
C ALA A 477 10.04 1.76 -25.26
N THR A 478 9.19 0.87 -25.77
CA THR A 478 9.36 -0.58 -25.66
C THR A 478 9.44 -1.27 -27.02
N THR A 479 10.26 -2.31 -27.09
CA THR A 479 10.37 -3.20 -28.27
C THR A 479 10.35 -4.64 -27.79
N PHE A 480 9.61 -5.48 -28.49
CA PHE A 480 9.22 -6.80 -28.03
C PHE A 480 9.52 -7.89 -29.06
N SER A 481 10.12 -8.98 -28.59
CA SER A 481 10.26 -10.22 -29.36
C SER A 481 10.03 -11.44 -28.48
N ALA A 482 10.10 -12.64 -29.06
CA ALA A 482 9.96 -13.88 -28.31
C ALA A 482 11.08 -14.07 -27.26
N LEU A 483 12.32 -13.69 -27.60
CA LEU A 483 13.51 -13.95 -26.77
C LEU A 483 14.07 -12.71 -26.08
N GLU A 484 13.73 -11.51 -26.53
CA GLU A 484 14.28 -10.27 -25.99
C GLU A 484 13.25 -9.15 -25.96
N ASP A 485 13.20 -8.45 -24.83
CA ASP A 485 12.42 -7.24 -24.62
C ASP A 485 13.34 -6.09 -24.26
N THR A 486 13.04 -4.91 -24.77
CA THR A 486 13.78 -3.69 -24.42
C THR A 486 12.83 -2.60 -23.96
N ALA A 487 13.28 -1.82 -22.99
CA ALA A 487 12.64 -0.58 -22.57
C ALA A 487 13.68 0.55 -22.51
N THR A 488 13.35 1.73 -23.04
CA THR A 488 14.29 2.87 -23.12
C THR A 488 13.62 4.16 -22.68
N THR A 489 14.36 5.01 -21.98
CA THR A 489 13.93 6.34 -21.54
C THR A 489 15.09 7.34 -21.54
N ASP A 490 14.79 8.63 -21.56
CA ASP A 490 15.75 9.72 -21.34
C ASP A 490 15.53 10.34 -19.95
N LEU A 491 16.54 10.24 -19.10
CA LEU A 491 16.52 10.68 -17.71
C LEU A 491 17.11 12.08 -17.52
N ALA A 492 17.55 12.78 -18.58
CA ALA A 492 18.25 14.07 -18.43
C ALA A 492 17.46 15.08 -17.58
N ALA A 493 16.14 15.16 -17.77
CA ALA A 493 15.25 16.06 -17.05
C ALA A 493 15.17 15.78 -15.53
N ALA A 494 15.61 14.62 -15.06
CA ALA A 494 15.68 14.31 -13.63
C ALA A 494 16.81 15.08 -12.92
N TYR A 495 17.80 15.59 -13.66
CA TYR A 495 19.01 16.20 -13.09
C TYR A 495 19.02 17.72 -13.30
N ALA A 496 19.33 18.47 -12.25
CA ALA A 496 19.57 19.91 -12.33
C ALA A 496 21.01 20.20 -12.81
N GLU A 497 21.33 19.76 -14.03
CA GLU A 497 22.64 19.92 -14.66
C GLU A 497 22.50 20.50 -16.07
N PRO A 498 22.72 21.82 -16.26
CA PRO A 498 22.58 22.46 -17.58
C PRO A 498 23.54 21.91 -18.64
N ALA A 499 24.69 21.37 -18.24
CA ALA A 499 25.63 20.76 -19.16
C ALA A 499 25.21 19.34 -19.60
N LEU A 500 24.18 18.74 -18.99
CA LEU A 500 23.65 17.44 -19.40
C LEU A 500 22.68 17.64 -20.56
N LYS A 501 23.05 17.13 -21.73
CA LYS A 501 22.20 17.20 -22.94
C LYS A 501 21.23 16.04 -23.02
N ARG A 502 21.68 14.83 -22.73
CA ARG A 502 20.88 13.59 -22.79
C ARG A 502 21.44 12.54 -21.84
N LEU A 503 20.56 11.77 -21.21
CA LEU A 503 20.92 10.59 -20.42
C LEU A 503 19.98 9.45 -20.78
N GLN A 504 20.34 8.66 -21.77
CA GLN A 504 19.52 7.53 -22.18
C GLN A 504 19.83 6.32 -21.31
N ARG A 505 18.79 5.77 -20.68
CA ARG A 505 18.82 4.45 -20.05
C ARG A 505 18.05 3.47 -20.92
N LYS A 506 18.69 2.38 -21.31
CA LYS A 506 18.06 1.23 -21.97
C LYS A 506 18.21 0.01 -21.07
N VAL A 507 17.12 -0.71 -20.87
CA VAL A 507 17.13 -2.02 -20.23
C VAL A 507 16.82 -3.08 -21.29
N THR A 508 17.59 -4.16 -21.28
CA THR A 508 17.43 -5.30 -22.20
C THR A 508 17.20 -6.55 -21.36
N PHE A 509 16.05 -7.19 -21.54
CA PHE A 509 15.65 -8.40 -20.86
C PHE A 509 15.69 -9.57 -21.85
N SER A 510 16.63 -10.49 -21.67
CA SER A 510 16.81 -11.65 -22.54
C SER A 510 16.35 -12.93 -21.86
N ARG A 511 15.60 -13.74 -22.60
CA ARG A 511 15.17 -15.10 -22.25
C ARG A 511 16.08 -16.17 -22.86
N SER A 512 17.17 -15.78 -23.51
CA SER A 512 18.12 -16.73 -24.11
C SER A 512 18.89 -17.50 -23.03
N GLY A 513 18.94 -18.83 -23.16
CA GLY A 513 19.53 -19.70 -22.13
C GLY A 513 18.80 -19.54 -20.80
N LEU A 514 19.55 -19.42 -19.70
CA LEU A 514 18.97 -19.11 -18.38
C LEU A 514 18.51 -17.64 -18.23
N GLY A 515 18.57 -16.86 -19.30
CA GLY A 515 18.24 -15.45 -19.33
C GLY A 515 19.33 -14.55 -18.79
N HIS A 516 19.22 -13.26 -19.07
CA HIS A 516 20.08 -12.21 -18.53
C HIS A 516 19.44 -10.84 -18.69
N ILE A 517 19.92 -9.85 -17.93
CA ILE A 517 19.46 -8.46 -18.02
C ILE A 517 20.66 -7.55 -18.26
N SER A 518 20.53 -6.56 -19.13
CA SER A 518 21.52 -5.49 -19.31
C SER A 518 20.90 -4.13 -19.03
N ILE A 519 21.63 -3.30 -18.29
CA ILE A 519 21.32 -1.88 -18.05
C ILE A 519 22.40 -1.08 -18.76
N ASP A 520 21.99 -0.33 -19.77
CA ASP A 520 22.82 0.47 -20.64
C ASP A 520 22.52 1.95 -20.41
N ASP A 521 23.47 2.68 -19.80
CA ASP A 521 23.36 4.12 -19.65
C ASP A 521 24.32 4.82 -20.61
N THR A 522 23.79 5.75 -21.42
CA THR A 522 24.57 6.60 -22.32
C THR A 522 24.36 8.06 -21.94
N VAL A 523 25.44 8.74 -21.57
CA VAL A 523 25.45 10.16 -21.21
C VAL A 523 26.00 10.99 -22.37
N GLU A 524 25.36 12.11 -22.64
CA GLU A 524 25.79 13.10 -23.61
C GLU A 524 25.79 14.49 -22.95
N MET A 525 26.95 15.13 -22.92
CA MET A 525 27.14 16.47 -22.38
C MET A 525 27.06 17.52 -23.49
N GLN A 526 26.74 18.76 -23.13
CA GLN A 526 26.79 19.89 -24.05
C GLN A 526 28.22 20.11 -24.57
N PRO A 527 28.39 20.69 -25.77
CA PRO A 527 29.71 21.00 -26.30
C PRO A 527 30.57 21.82 -25.32
N GLY A 528 31.80 21.37 -25.09
CA GLY A 528 32.75 22.00 -24.16
C GLY A 528 32.67 21.52 -22.71
N ALA A 529 31.67 20.72 -22.35
CA ALA A 529 31.62 20.04 -21.06
C ALA A 529 32.29 18.65 -21.13
N SER A 530 32.83 18.20 -20.00
CA SER A 530 33.41 16.87 -19.83
C SER A 530 32.43 15.91 -19.15
N VAL A 531 32.56 14.62 -19.43
CA VAL A 531 31.80 13.59 -18.74
C VAL A 531 32.39 13.35 -17.36
N ASN A 532 31.54 13.44 -16.34
CA ASN A 532 31.75 12.89 -15.00
C ASN A 532 30.46 12.17 -14.62
N PHE A 533 30.45 10.85 -14.78
CA PHE A 533 29.23 10.07 -14.84
C PHE A 533 29.39 8.75 -14.09
N GLU A 534 28.34 8.35 -13.39
CA GLU A 534 28.30 7.08 -12.66
C GLU A 534 27.02 6.33 -12.98
N THR A 535 27.14 5.08 -13.45
CA THR A 535 26.05 4.11 -13.42
C THR A 535 26.09 3.39 -12.08
N VAL A 536 24.96 3.38 -11.38
CA VAL A 536 24.83 2.74 -10.07
C VAL A 536 23.96 1.50 -10.19
N PHE A 537 24.38 0.42 -9.54
CA PHE A 537 23.54 -0.74 -9.26
C PHE A 537 23.62 -1.10 -7.77
N THR A 538 22.57 -1.74 -7.27
CA THR A 538 22.38 -1.97 -5.84
C THR A 538 22.17 -3.46 -5.57
N PRO A 539 23.23 -4.19 -5.16
CA PRO A 539 23.11 -5.55 -4.68
C PRO A 539 22.27 -5.63 -3.41
N LEU A 540 21.25 -6.50 -3.41
CA LEU A 540 20.46 -6.80 -2.21
C LEU A 540 21.02 -8.01 -1.43
N GLY A 541 21.99 -8.70 -2.01
CA GLY A 541 22.81 -9.72 -1.37
C GLY A 541 24.24 -9.25 -1.07
N ALA A 542 25.09 -10.18 -0.65
CA ALA A 542 26.50 -9.91 -0.43
C ALA A 542 27.21 -9.69 -1.79
N TRP A 543 27.77 -8.50 -1.98
CA TRP A 543 28.58 -8.15 -3.15
C TRP A 543 30.05 -8.57 -2.94
N THR A 544 30.66 -9.17 -3.95
CA THR A 544 32.09 -9.48 -3.96
C THR A 544 32.66 -9.26 -5.36
N SER A 545 33.62 -8.34 -5.50
CA SER A 545 34.35 -8.17 -6.77
C SER A 545 35.13 -9.44 -7.11
N THR A 546 35.12 -9.82 -8.38
CA THR A 546 35.89 -10.94 -8.94
C THR A 546 36.96 -10.47 -9.93
N GLY A 547 37.07 -9.15 -10.13
CA GLY A 547 37.97 -8.50 -11.06
C GLY A 547 37.63 -7.02 -11.21
N ALA A 548 38.37 -6.32 -12.08
CA ALA A 548 38.16 -4.89 -12.33
C ALA A 548 36.78 -4.59 -12.97
N ASN A 549 36.23 -5.55 -13.70
CA ASN A 549 35.01 -5.40 -14.50
C ASN A 549 33.90 -6.42 -14.14
N SER A 550 34.01 -7.09 -12.99
CA SER A 550 33.05 -8.12 -12.60
C SER A 550 32.93 -8.33 -11.10
N GLY A 551 31.79 -8.86 -10.67
CA GLY A 551 31.57 -9.29 -9.29
C GLY A 551 30.33 -10.16 -9.14
N LEU A 552 30.24 -10.86 -8.02
CA LEU A 552 29.13 -11.74 -7.68
C LEU A 552 28.22 -11.07 -6.65
N VAL A 553 26.92 -11.27 -6.80
CA VAL A 553 25.93 -11.03 -5.75
C VAL A 553 25.44 -12.37 -5.24
N ARG A 554 25.64 -12.64 -3.95
CA ARG A 554 25.17 -13.87 -3.29
C ARG A 554 24.05 -13.56 -2.30
N MET A 555 22.89 -14.16 -2.52
CA MET A 555 21.74 -14.07 -1.62
C MET A 555 21.88 -15.04 -0.46
N LYS A 556 21.14 -14.76 0.63
CA LYS A 556 21.04 -15.68 1.77
C LYS A 556 20.42 -17.03 1.39
N SER A 557 19.59 -17.08 0.33
CA SER A 557 19.02 -18.32 -0.23
C SER A 557 20.06 -19.22 -0.89
N GLY A 558 21.25 -18.70 -1.20
CA GLY A 558 22.27 -19.37 -2.03
C GLY A 558 22.20 -18.97 -3.50
N ASP A 559 21.12 -18.31 -3.94
CA ASP A 559 21.03 -17.76 -5.30
C ASP A 559 22.21 -16.81 -5.55
N THR A 560 22.89 -17.00 -6.69
CA THR A 560 24.06 -16.21 -7.06
C THR A 560 23.95 -15.72 -8.49
N VAL A 561 24.20 -14.43 -8.70
CA VAL A 561 24.28 -13.80 -10.02
C VAL A 561 25.65 -13.15 -10.24
N LEU A 562 26.11 -13.18 -11.48
CA LEU A 562 27.31 -12.50 -11.93
C LEU A 562 26.94 -11.15 -12.54
N VAL A 563 27.64 -10.10 -12.12
CA VAL A 563 27.55 -8.77 -12.71
C VAL A 563 28.82 -8.52 -13.52
N CYS A 564 28.64 -8.22 -14.81
CA CYS A 564 29.70 -7.80 -15.72
C CYS A 564 29.54 -6.32 -16.05
N ILE A 565 30.65 -5.60 -16.08
CA ILE A 565 30.70 -4.15 -16.27
C ILE A 565 31.50 -3.85 -17.54
N ASP A 566 30.98 -2.94 -18.34
CA ASP A 566 31.56 -2.54 -19.60
C ASP A 566 31.40 -1.02 -19.78
N ALA A 567 32.41 -0.33 -20.31
CA ALA A 567 32.36 1.12 -20.49
C ALA A 567 33.18 1.59 -21.70
N SER A 568 32.84 2.74 -22.30
CA SER A 568 33.58 3.32 -23.43
C SER A 568 34.90 4.01 -23.06
N ALA A 569 35.18 4.16 -21.77
CA ALA A 569 36.39 4.79 -21.26
C ALA A 569 36.87 4.05 -19.98
N PRO A 570 38.13 4.28 -19.54
CA PRO A 570 38.60 3.78 -18.26
C PRO A 570 37.64 4.17 -17.13
N PHE A 571 37.33 3.20 -16.28
CA PHE A 571 36.36 3.37 -15.20
C PHE A 571 36.91 2.88 -13.87
N SER A 572 36.26 3.29 -12.79
CA SER A 572 36.51 2.78 -11.45
C SER A 572 35.22 2.22 -10.86
N VAL A 573 35.34 1.20 -10.02
CA VAL A 573 34.21 0.58 -9.31
C VAL A 573 34.40 0.82 -7.82
N GLN A 574 33.39 1.39 -7.16
CA GLN A 574 33.39 1.61 -5.72
C GLN A 574 32.10 1.07 -5.10
N SER A 575 32.22 0.31 -4.03
CA SER A 575 31.08 -0.18 -3.25
C SER A 575 31.01 0.49 -1.88
N GLN A 576 29.79 0.85 -1.45
CA GLN A 576 29.51 1.40 -0.14
C GLN A 576 28.30 0.70 0.46
N VAL A 577 28.39 0.31 1.73
CA VAL A 577 27.22 -0.13 2.51
C VAL A 577 26.49 1.10 3.02
N LEU A 578 25.20 1.19 2.73
CA LEU A 578 24.31 2.26 3.18
C LEU A 578 23.35 1.70 4.23
N SER A 579 22.93 2.56 5.16
CA SER A 579 21.91 2.23 6.14
C SER A 579 21.07 3.46 6.48
N SER A 580 19.76 3.31 6.48
CA SER A 580 18.80 4.34 6.89
C SER A 580 17.46 3.69 7.22
N TYR A 581 16.76 4.18 8.23
CA TYR A 581 15.45 3.66 8.67
C TYR A 581 15.44 2.12 8.84
N ASN A 582 16.52 1.57 9.41
CA ASN A 582 16.76 0.13 9.59
C ASN A 582 16.79 -0.72 8.31
N VAL A 583 16.87 -0.09 7.14
CA VAL A 583 17.17 -0.76 5.87
C VAL A 583 18.68 -0.66 5.64
N THR A 584 19.32 -1.78 5.26
CA THR A 584 20.76 -1.82 4.93
C THR A 584 20.95 -2.49 3.58
N TRP A 585 21.70 -1.86 2.68
CA TRP A 585 21.93 -2.34 1.32
C TRP A 585 23.30 -1.87 0.80
N THR A 586 23.76 -2.49 -0.29
CA THR A 586 25.02 -2.10 -0.93
C THR A 586 24.74 -1.23 -2.15
N ARG A 587 25.44 -0.10 -2.25
CA ARG A 587 25.54 0.71 -3.46
C ARG A 587 26.84 0.35 -4.16
N VAL A 588 26.79 0.07 -5.46
CA VAL A 588 27.99 -0.11 -6.30
C VAL A 588 27.96 0.88 -7.44
N GLY A 589 28.97 1.73 -7.47
CA GLY A 589 29.17 2.80 -8.41
C GLY A 589 30.20 2.47 -9.47
N VAL A 590 29.83 2.57 -10.74
CA VAL A 590 30.75 2.48 -11.88
C VAL A 590 30.95 3.86 -12.45
N LYS A 591 32.12 4.45 -12.22
CA LYS A 591 32.42 5.84 -12.56
C LYS A 591 33.33 5.97 -13.76
N VAL A 592 32.90 6.77 -14.73
CA VAL A 592 33.68 7.22 -15.89
C VAL A 592 33.90 8.74 -15.80
N ALA A 593 35.14 9.16 -16.05
CA ALA A 593 35.50 10.55 -16.26
C ALA A 593 36.28 10.69 -17.56
N SER A 594 35.85 11.59 -18.45
CA SER A 594 36.42 11.70 -19.79
C SER A 594 36.24 13.11 -20.35
N ALA A 595 37.18 13.53 -21.19
CA ALA A 595 37.07 14.79 -21.94
C ALA A 595 36.13 14.67 -23.16
N LYS A 596 35.67 13.47 -23.52
CA LYS A 596 34.68 13.28 -24.58
C LYS A 596 33.31 13.82 -24.14
N GLN A 597 32.49 14.20 -25.12
CA GLN A 597 31.11 14.65 -24.89
C GLN A 597 30.16 13.49 -24.58
N THR A 598 30.47 12.28 -25.05
CA THR A 598 29.60 11.11 -24.92
C THR A 598 30.39 9.94 -24.39
N GLU A 599 29.82 9.26 -23.39
CA GLU A 599 30.32 8.00 -22.87
C GLU A 599 29.13 7.07 -22.55
N HIS A 600 29.38 5.76 -22.47
CA HIS A 600 28.41 4.77 -22.05
C HIS A 600 28.99 3.83 -21.00
N ILE A 601 28.10 3.32 -20.14
CA ILE A 601 28.36 2.26 -19.19
C ILE A 601 27.25 1.23 -19.31
N LYS A 602 27.63 -0.05 -19.40
CA LYS A 602 26.73 -1.20 -19.41
C LYS A 602 27.00 -2.09 -18.20
N VAL A 603 25.94 -2.41 -17.48
CA VAL A 603 25.93 -3.39 -16.39
C VAL A 603 25.08 -4.57 -16.83
N LYS A 604 25.70 -5.74 -16.95
CA LYS A 604 25.03 -6.99 -17.38
C LYS A 604 24.94 -7.96 -16.22
N VAL A 605 23.73 -8.40 -15.89
CA VAL A 605 23.43 -9.38 -14.83
C VAL A 605 23.15 -10.72 -15.48
N LEU A 606 23.93 -11.73 -15.08
CA LEU A 606 23.97 -13.09 -15.62
C LEU A 606 23.78 -14.12 -14.49
N PRO A 607 23.42 -15.37 -14.80
CA PRO A 607 23.51 -16.46 -13.83
C PRO A 607 24.94 -16.54 -13.25
N GLY A 608 25.07 -16.87 -11.97
CA GLY A 608 26.37 -16.91 -11.29
C GLY A 608 27.39 -17.90 -11.86
N SER A 609 26.95 -18.88 -12.65
CA SER A 609 27.80 -19.85 -13.36
C SER A 609 28.31 -19.35 -14.73
N ALA A 610 27.88 -18.18 -15.18
CA ALA A 610 28.30 -17.60 -16.45
C ALA A 610 29.71 -16.98 -16.38
N THR A 611 30.22 -16.53 -17.52
CA THR A 611 31.46 -15.77 -17.64
C THR A 611 31.20 -14.42 -18.31
N CYS A 612 31.90 -13.37 -17.88
CA CYS A 612 31.89 -12.11 -18.63
C CYS A 612 32.59 -12.32 -19.98
N ALA A 613 32.01 -11.80 -21.06
CA ALA A 613 32.70 -11.75 -22.34
C ALA A 613 33.92 -10.83 -22.18
N LEU A 614 35.12 -11.36 -22.45
CA LEU A 614 36.34 -10.56 -22.46
C LEU A 614 36.30 -9.63 -23.67
N ARG A 615 36.50 -8.32 -23.48
CA ARG A 615 36.90 -7.45 -24.60
C ARG A 615 38.28 -7.93 -25.05
N THR A 616 38.41 -8.32 -26.31
CA THR A 616 39.72 -8.44 -26.95
C THR A 616 40.25 -7.02 -27.20
N ASP A 617 41.54 -6.81 -27.00
CA ASP A 617 42.20 -5.48 -27.04
C ASP A 617 41.97 -4.68 -28.34
N GLU A 618 41.46 -5.30 -29.41
CA GLU A 618 41.07 -4.62 -30.67
C GLU A 618 39.85 -3.70 -30.56
N GLN A 619 39.03 -3.79 -29.50
CA GLN A 619 37.83 -2.94 -29.37
C GLN A 619 38.04 -1.65 -28.57
N LEU A 620 39.25 -1.41 -28.06
CA LEU A 620 39.61 -0.24 -27.26
C LEU A 620 40.57 0.73 -27.97
N SER A 621 40.99 0.44 -29.20
CA SER A 621 41.89 1.28 -30.00
C SER A 621 41.15 2.28 -30.90
#